data_AF-A0A809RUR8-F1
#
_entry.id   AF-A0A809RUR8-F1
#
_cell.length_a   1.000
_cell.length_b   1.000
_cell.length_c   1.000
_cell.angle_alpha   90.00
_cell.angle_beta   90.00
_cell.angle_gamma   90.00
#
_symmetry.space_group_name_H-M   'P 1'
#
loop_
_entity.id
_entity.type
_entity.pdbx_description
1 polymer ?
#
loop_
_entity_poly.entity_id
_entity_poly.type
_entity_poly.pdbx_seq_one_letter_code
_entity_poly.pdbx_strand_id
1 'polypeptide(L)'
;MNLILEKLQKKKERDKKALKLYSILDAIISTIVSFLSIASISTAIYVLVILVQLSNKNPDVLTSVSFLLLLVLVIFILLSFILTIVLSIMKHNDKTVKYKRILNTIKYLEIKHNSNLITDKDLDTIIDTLWEKGTKKQKLAISEIIKSELKKGAK
;
A
#
# COMPACT_ATOMS: atom_id res chain seq x y z
N MET A 1 30.67 0.50 -4.70
CA MET A 1 29.25 0.84 -4.91
C MET A 1 28.84 0.50 -6.35
N ASN A 2 28.28 -0.70 -6.60
CA ASN A 2 27.35 -1.01 -7.71
C ASN A 2 27.11 -2.53 -7.93
N LEU A 3 27.91 -3.44 -7.39
CA LEU A 3 27.79 -4.87 -7.74
C LEU A 3 26.51 -5.51 -7.18
N ILE A 4 26.12 -5.16 -5.94
CA ILE A 4 24.86 -5.57 -5.29
C ILE A 4 23.65 -4.97 -6.02
N LEU A 5 23.70 -3.67 -6.32
CA LEU A 5 22.62 -2.94 -6.99
C LEU A 5 22.42 -3.41 -8.43
N GLU A 6 23.49 -3.66 -9.18
CA GLU A 6 23.43 -4.21 -10.54
C GLU A 6 22.87 -5.64 -10.56
N LYS A 7 23.26 -6.50 -9.61
CA LYS A 7 22.73 -7.87 -9.52
C LYS A 7 21.24 -7.87 -9.18
N LEU A 8 20.82 -7.03 -8.25
CA LEU A 8 19.40 -6.83 -7.96
C LEU A 8 18.64 -6.23 -9.15
N GLN A 9 19.27 -5.33 -9.92
CA GLN A 9 18.68 -4.76 -11.14
C GLN A 9 18.50 -5.81 -12.24
N LYS A 10 19.48 -6.71 -12.43
CA LYS A 10 19.36 -7.83 -13.39
C LYS A 10 18.23 -8.79 -13.02
N LYS A 11 18.07 -9.14 -11.74
CA LYS A 11 16.95 -9.97 -11.27
C LYS A 11 15.60 -9.26 -11.42
N LYS A 12 15.55 -7.96 -11.14
CA LYS A 12 14.37 -7.12 -11.38
C LYS A 12 13.95 -7.10 -12.85
N GLU A 13 14.89 -7.00 -13.79
CA GLU A 13 14.56 -6.99 -15.23
C GLU A 13 13.93 -8.32 -15.67
N ARG A 14 14.35 -9.47 -15.09
CA ARG A 14 13.68 -10.77 -15.32
C ARG A 14 12.24 -10.78 -14.83
N ASP A 15 11.97 -10.20 -13.67
CA ASP A 15 10.63 -10.16 -13.05
C ASP A 15 9.79 -8.93 -13.47
N LYS A 16 10.28 -8.08 -14.38
CA LYS A 16 9.73 -6.74 -14.66
C LYS A 16 8.29 -6.74 -15.13
N LYS A 17 7.91 -7.67 -16.01
CA LYS A 17 6.53 -7.76 -16.52
C LYS A 17 5.54 -8.10 -15.39
N ALA A 18 5.88 -9.07 -14.55
CA ALA A 18 5.05 -9.48 -13.42
C ALA A 18 4.94 -8.37 -12.36
N LEU A 19 6.04 -7.69 -12.05
CA LEU A 19 6.06 -6.59 -11.09
C LEU A 19 5.29 -5.36 -11.60
N LYS A 20 5.39 -5.04 -12.89
CA LYS A 20 4.64 -3.93 -13.51
C LYS A 20 3.14 -4.20 -13.50
N LEU A 21 2.72 -5.41 -13.84
CA LEU A 21 1.31 -5.80 -13.77
C LEU A 21 0.75 -5.69 -12.35
N TYR A 22 1.49 -6.20 -11.36
CA TYR A 22 1.07 -6.11 -9.95
C TYR A 22 0.98 -4.67 -9.46
N SER A 23 1.93 -3.81 -9.84
CA SER A 23 1.90 -2.39 -9.49
C SER A 23 0.71 -1.66 -10.10
N ILE A 24 0.35 -1.98 -11.34
CA ILE A 24 -0.82 -1.38 -12.02
C ILE A 24 -2.10 -1.87 -11.34
N LEU A 25 -2.21 -3.16 -11.04
CA LEU A 25 -3.35 -3.73 -10.32
C LEU A 25 -3.54 -3.12 -8.93
N ASP A 26 -2.47 -3.00 -8.12
CA ASP A 26 -2.57 -2.37 -6.78
C ASP A 26 -2.98 -0.88 -6.91
N ALA A 27 -2.52 -0.17 -7.94
CA ALA A 27 -2.92 1.21 -8.21
C ALA A 27 -4.40 1.31 -8.62
N ILE A 28 -4.86 0.49 -9.56
CA ILE A 28 -6.26 0.47 -10.03
C ILE A 28 -7.19 0.13 -8.87
N ILE A 29 -6.89 -0.92 -8.10
CA ILE A 29 -7.69 -1.31 -6.93
C ILE A 29 -7.72 -0.17 -5.92
N SER A 30 -6.59 0.46 -5.64
CA SER A 30 -6.53 1.60 -4.71
C SER A 30 -7.40 2.77 -5.19
N THR A 31 -7.38 3.09 -6.48
CA THR A 31 -8.19 4.15 -7.07
C THR A 31 -9.68 3.81 -7.01
N ILE A 32 -10.06 2.57 -7.37
CA ILE A 32 -11.46 2.12 -7.31
C ILE A 32 -11.97 2.19 -5.88
N VAL A 33 -11.22 1.68 -4.90
CA VAL A 33 -11.61 1.73 -3.49
C VAL A 33 -11.77 3.17 -3.01
N SER A 34 -10.87 4.08 -3.41
CA SER A 34 -10.96 5.49 -3.06
C SER A 34 -12.22 6.14 -3.66
N PHE A 35 -12.50 5.87 -4.93
CA PHE A 35 -13.69 6.36 -5.61
C PHE A 35 -14.97 5.83 -4.98
N LEU A 36 -15.04 4.52 -4.69
CA LEU A 36 -16.18 3.88 -4.04
C LEU A 36 -16.42 4.47 -2.64
N SER A 37 -15.35 4.73 -1.91
CA SER A 37 -15.42 5.35 -0.58
C SER A 37 -16.02 6.75 -0.65
N ILE A 38 -15.55 7.59 -1.59
CA ILE A 38 -16.08 8.94 -1.80
C ILE A 38 -17.56 8.88 -2.22
N ALA A 39 -17.90 8.01 -3.18
CA ALA A 39 -19.28 7.83 -3.62
C ALA A 39 -20.20 7.37 -2.48
N SER A 40 -19.71 6.47 -1.63
CA SER A 40 -20.45 5.96 -0.47
C SER A 40 -20.75 7.07 0.56
N ILE A 41 -19.78 7.93 0.87
CA ILE A 41 -20.00 9.10 1.75
C ILE A 41 -20.99 10.07 1.13
N SER A 42 -20.80 10.43 -0.15
CA SER A 42 -21.70 11.35 -0.85
C SER A 42 -23.14 10.85 -0.84
N THR A 43 -23.31 9.54 -1.03
CA THR A 43 -24.63 8.89 -0.95
C THR A 43 -25.19 8.94 0.46
N ALA A 44 -24.39 8.63 1.48
CA ALA A 44 -24.81 8.70 2.89
C ALA A 44 -25.25 10.12 3.30
N ILE A 45 -24.50 11.15 2.90
CA ILE A 45 -24.86 12.55 3.14
C ILE A 45 -26.18 12.89 2.45
N TYR A 46 -26.32 12.51 1.17
CA TYR A 46 -27.55 12.77 0.41
C TYR A 46 -28.77 12.11 1.05
N VAL A 47 -28.64 10.84 1.47
CA VAL A 47 -29.70 10.11 2.17
C VAL A 47 -30.05 10.78 3.51
N LEU A 48 -29.07 11.24 4.29
CA LEU A 48 -29.32 12.00 5.52
C LEU A 48 -30.12 13.27 5.28
N VAL A 49 -29.76 14.04 4.25
CA VAL A 49 -30.49 15.27 3.91
C VAL A 49 -31.95 14.95 3.58
N ILE A 50 -32.20 13.91 2.78
CA ILE A 50 -33.57 13.47 2.46
C ILE A 50 -34.30 13.03 3.74
N LEU A 51 -33.68 12.23 4.59
CA LEU A 51 -34.29 11.75 5.84
C LEU A 51 -34.66 12.91 6.77
N VAL A 52 -33.79 13.92 6.89
CA VAL A 52 -34.07 15.14 7.69
C VAL A 52 -35.24 15.92 7.10
N GLN A 53 -35.27 16.12 5.78
CA GLN A 53 -36.39 16.80 5.12
C GLN A 53 -37.71 16.04 5.28
N LEU A 54 -37.66 14.71 5.21
CA LEU A 54 -38.83 13.85 5.35
C LEU A 54 -39.38 13.89 6.79
N SER A 55 -38.49 13.83 7.78
CA SER A 55 -38.81 13.96 9.20
C SER A 55 -39.43 15.32 9.53
N ASN A 56 -38.87 16.41 8.99
CA ASN A 56 -39.39 17.76 9.21
C ASN A 56 -40.79 17.96 8.60
N LYS A 57 -41.12 17.25 7.52
CA LYS A 57 -42.44 17.32 6.88
C LYS A 57 -43.45 16.36 7.52
N ASN A 58 -43.01 15.21 8.01
CA ASN A 58 -43.87 14.16 8.57
C ASN A 58 -43.19 13.56 9.82
N PRO A 59 -43.41 14.14 11.01
CA PRO A 59 -42.73 13.70 12.23
C PRO A 59 -43.05 12.25 12.61
N ASP A 60 -44.22 11.73 12.23
CA ASP A 60 -44.62 10.34 12.52
C ASP A 60 -43.71 9.29 11.86
N VAL A 61 -43.01 9.66 10.77
CA VAL A 61 -42.10 8.78 10.02
C VAL A 61 -40.88 8.36 10.87
N LEU A 62 -40.53 9.14 11.90
CA LEU A 62 -39.42 8.85 12.83
C LEU A 62 -39.62 7.53 13.58
N THR A 63 -40.87 7.11 13.80
CA THR A 63 -41.20 5.85 14.49
C THR A 63 -41.27 4.66 13.52
N SER A 64 -41.20 4.89 12.22
CA SER A 64 -41.25 3.80 11.24
C SER A 64 -39.97 2.97 11.30
N VAL A 65 -40.13 1.64 11.31
CA VAL A 65 -39.02 0.69 11.30
C VAL A 65 -38.11 0.93 10.09
N SER A 66 -38.68 1.30 8.94
CA SER A 66 -37.95 1.64 7.73
C SER A 66 -37.01 2.84 7.91
N PHE A 67 -37.45 3.88 8.63
CA PHE A 67 -36.61 5.04 8.92
C PHE A 67 -35.45 4.68 9.84
N LEU A 68 -35.71 3.91 10.90
CA LEU A 68 -34.67 3.40 11.81
C LEU A 68 -33.63 2.54 11.08
N LEU A 69 -34.07 1.62 10.21
CA LEU A 69 -33.18 0.79 9.40
C LEU A 69 -32.30 1.63 8.45
N LEU A 70 -32.87 2.64 7.81
CA LEU A 70 -32.12 3.58 6.96
C LEU A 70 -31.08 4.37 7.75
N LEU A 71 -31.45 4.85 8.94
CA LEU A 71 -30.54 5.59 9.80
C LEU A 71 -29.37 4.73 10.28
N VAL A 72 -29.65 3.48 10.69
CA VAL A 72 -28.62 2.50 11.06
C VAL A 72 -27.70 2.21 9.86
N LEU A 73 -28.27 1.99 8.66
CA LEU A 73 -27.50 1.73 7.44
C LEU A 73 -26.51 2.87 7.14
N VAL A 74 -26.95 4.12 7.27
CA VAL A 74 -26.10 5.29 7.10
C VAL A 74 -24.95 5.31 8.11
N ILE A 75 -25.22 5.00 9.38
CA ILE A 75 -24.18 4.90 10.42
C ILE A 75 -23.15 3.84 10.05
N PHE A 76 -23.58 2.66 9.58
CA PHE A 76 -22.67 1.61 9.11
C PHE A 76 -21.83 2.05 7.91
N ILE A 77 -22.40 2.80 6.97
CA ILE A 77 -21.66 3.38 5.84
C ILE A 77 -20.57 4.34 6.33
N LEU A 78 -20.90 5.23 7.26
CA LEU A 78 -19.93 6.17 7.85
C LEU A 78 -18.81 5.44 8.62
N LEU A 79 -19.15 4.41 9.40
CA LEU A 79 -18.17 3.58 10.11
C LEU A 79 -17.26 2.82 9.15
N SER A 80 -17.82 2.25 8.08
CA SER A 80 -17.05 1.58 7.02
C SER A 80 -16.06 2.53 6.36
N PHE A 81 -16.48 3.78 6.13
CA PHE A 81 -15.60 4.81 5.60
C PHE A 81 -14.44 5.13 6.56
N ILE A 82 -14.71 5.33 7.86
CA ILE A 82 -13.67 5.57 8.86
C ILE A 82 -12.69 4.39 8.92
N LEU A 83 -13.20 3.16 8.94
CA LEU A 83 -12.37 1.95 8.94
C LEU A 83 -11.47 1.89 7.70
N THR A 84 -11.98 2.30 6.54
CA THR A 84 -11.22 2.37 5.29
C THR A 84 -10.08 3.38 5.37
N ILE A 85 -10.31 4.55 5.97
CA ILE A 85 -9.24 5.54 6.22
C ILE A 85 -8.15 4.94 7.13
N VAL A 86 -8.55 4.34 8.25
CA VAL A 86 -7.62 3.72 9.21
C VAL A 86 -6.76 2.66 8.52
N LEU A 87 -7.37 1.76 7.75
CA LEU A 87 -6.66 0.74 6.98
C LEU A 87 -5.69 1.34 5.96
N SER A 88 -6.05 2.45 5.32
CA SER A 88 -5.19 3.16 4.37
C SER A 88 -3.95 3.74 5.06
N ILE A 89 -4.13 4.40 6.20
CA ILE A 89 -3.03 4.95 7.01
C ILE A 89 -2.11 3.83 7.50
N MET A 90 -2.69 2.74 8.03
CA MET A 90 -1.92 1.57 8.45
C MET A 90 -1.12 0.96 7.29
N LYS A 91 -1.74 0.79 6.11
CA LYS A 91 -1.06 0.30 4.89
C LYS A 91 0.11 1.21 4.49
N HIS A 92 -0.03 2.53 4.65
CA HIS A 92 1.04 3.47 4.37
C HIS A 92 2.21 3.35 5.35
N ASN A 93 1.93 3.28 6.66
CA ASN A 93 2.96 3.11 7.69
C ASN A 93 3.72 1.79 7.53
N ASP A 94 3.01 0.70 7.26
CA ASP A 94 3.60 -0.61 7.00
C ASP A 94 4.55 -0.61 5.80
N LYS A 95 4.18 0.10 4.72
CA LYS A 95 5.04 0.26 3.54
C LYS A 95 6.35 0.96 3.92
N THR A 96 6.26 2.04 4.70
CA THR A 96 7.41 2.82 5.16
C THR A 96 8.35 2.03 6.07
N VAL A 97 7.80 1.26 7.03
CA VAL A 97 8.60 0.41 7.92
C VAL A 97 9.31 -0.70 7.13
N LYS A 98 8.60 -1.37 6.21
CA LYS A 98 9.19 -2.40 5.34
C LYS A 98 10.30 -1.84 4.45
N TYR A 99 10.10 -0.66 3.87
CA TYR A 99 11.12 0.05 3.09
C TYR A 99 12.39 0.29 3.91
N LYS A 100 12.26 0.88 5.11
CA LYS A 100 13.41 1.16 6.00
C LYS A 100 14.17 -0.12 6.37
N ARG A 101 13.45 -1.20 6.70
CA ARG A 101 14.07 -2.48 7.04
C ARG A 101 14.88 -3.05 5.88
N ILE A 102 14.33 -3.05 4.67
CA ILE A 102 15.03 -3.54 3.46
C ILE A 102 16.27 -2.68 3.17
N LEU A 103 16.14 -1.36 3.25
CA LEU A 103 17.26 -0.44 3.02
C LEU A 103 18.41 -0.69 4.01
N ASN A 104 18.09 -0.85 5.30
CA ASN A 104 19.09 -1.14 6.32
C ASN A 104 19.77 -2.49 6.09
N THR A 105 19.02 -3.52 5.66
CA THR A 105 19.60 -4.82 5.30
C THR A 105 20.57 -4.69 4.12
N ILE A 106 20.22 -3.94 3.07
CA ILE A 106 21.10 -3.72 1.92
C ILE A 106 22.38 -2.99 2.35
N LYS A 107 22.27 -1.92 3.15
CA LYS A 107 23.43 -1.18 3.68
C LYS A 107 24.32 -2.04 4.56
N TYR A 108 23.73 -2.88 5.41
CA TYR A 108 24.48 -3.79 6.27
C TYR A 108 25.28 -4.83 5.47
N LEU A 109 24.68 -5.38 4.41
CA LEU A 109 25.38 -6.31 3.51
C LEU A 109 26.51 -5.62 2.75
N GLU A 110 26.30 -4.38 2.31
CA GLU A 110 27.34 -3.58 1.66
C GLU A 110 28.53 -3.31 2.61
N ILE A 111 28.27 -2.94 3.86
CA ILE A 111 29.32 -2.73 4.87
C ILE A 111 30.10 -4.02 5.12
N LYS A 112 29.40 -5.16 5.28
CA LYS A 112 30.05 -6.47 5.49
C LYS A 112 30.92 -6.88 4.31
N HIS A 113 30.45 -6.66 3.09
CA HIS A 113 31.20 -6.96 1.87
C HIS A 113 32.45 -6.08 1.75
N ASN A 114 32.29 -4.76 1.94
CA ASN A 114 33.41 -3.81 1.89
C ASN A 114 34.45 -4.07 3.00
N SER A 115 34.05 -4.70 4.11
CA SER A 115 34.94 -5.07 5.22
C SER A 115 35.60 -6.44 5.03
N ASN A 116 35.45 -7.09 3.87
CA ASN A 116 35.90 -8.47 3.58
C ASN A 116 35.39 -9.52 4.59
N LEU A 117 34.29 -9.24 5.31
CA LEU A 117 33.67 -10.17 6.26
C LEU A 117 32.80 -11.22 5.56
N ILE A 118 32.43 -10.99 4.30
CA ILE A 118 31.69 -11.92 3.44
C ILE A 118 32.34 -11.94 2.06
N THR A 119 32.43 -13.13 1.45
CA THR A 119 32.97 -13.26 0.09
C THR A 119 31.93 -12.88 -0.97
N ASP A 120 32.36 -12.66 -2.22
CA ASP A 120 31.46 -12.40 -3.34
C ASP A 120 30.43 -13.53 -3.56
N LYS A 121 30.81 -14.79 -3.27
CA LYS A 121 29.92 -15.96 -3.36
C LYS A 121 28.86 -15.97 -2.26
N ASP A 122 29.24 -15.60 -1.04
CA ASP A 122 28.30 -15.54 0.09
C ASP A 122 27.28 -14.42 -0.12
N LEU A 123 27.75 -13.28 -0.61
CA LEU A 123 26.92 -12.14 -0.96
C LEU A 123 25.88 -12.51 -2.03
N ASP A 124 26.28 -13.24 -3.08
CA ASP A 124 25.36 -13.72 -4.12
C ASP A 124 24.31 -14.67 -3.57
N THR A 125 24.72 -15.61 -2.73
CA THR A 125 23.79 -16.57 -2.11
C THR A 125 22.77 -15.87 -1.22
N ILE A 126 23.20 -14.85 -0.47
CA ILE A 126 22.33 -14.04 0.39
C ILE A 126 21.36 -13.20 -0.43
N ILE A 127 21.81 -12.55 -1.51
CA ILE A 127 20.96 -11.75 -2.41
C ILE A 127 19.93 -12.64 -3.12
N ASP A 128 20.35 -13.82 -3.58
CA ASP A 128 19.49 -14.80 -4.24
C ASP A 128 18.39 -15.27 -3.28
N THR A 129 18.77 -15.64 -2.06
CA THR A 129 17.83 -16.05 -1.02
C THR A 129 16.86 -14.91 -0.66
N LEU A 130 17.34 -13.68 -0.57
CA LEU A 130 16.51 -12.48 -0.31
C LEU A 130 15.51 -12.23 -1.45
N TRP A 131 15.91 -12.43 -2.71
CA TRP A 131 15.05 -12.23 -3.85
C TRP A 131 14.03 -13.36 -4.02
N GLU A 132 14.43 -14.61 -3.82
CA GLU A 132 13.54 -15.78 -3.96
C GLU A 132 12.51 -15.85 -2.84
N LYS A 133 12.93 -15.66 -1.58
CA LYS A 133 12.02 -15.64 -0.43
C LYS A 133 11.24 -14.33 -0.32
N GLY A 134 11.62 -13.31 -1.09
CA GLY A 134 10.99 -12.01 -1.12
C GLY A 134 9.60 -12.04 -1.77
N THR A 135 8.58 -11.61 -1.03
CA THR A 135 7.23 -11.40 -1.58
C THR A 135 7.24 -10.34 -2.69
N LYS A 136 6.26 -10.36 -3.60
CA LYS A 136 6.13 -9.36 -4.69
C LYS A 136 6.15 -7.91 -4.18
N LYS A 137 5.58 -7.66 -2.99
CA LYS A 137 5.61 -6.35 -2.32
C LYS A 137 7.02 -5.94 -1.88
N GLN A 138 7.82 -6.88 -1.35
CA GLN A 138 9.21 -6.62 -0.96
C GLN A 138 10.09 -6.40 -2.20
N LYS A 139 9.90 -7.17 -3.27
CA LYS A 139 10.58 -6.95 -4.56
C LYS A 139 10.29 -5.56 -5.15
N LEU A 140 9.06 -5.06 -5.00
CA LEU A 140 8.71 -3.68 -5.38
C LEU A 140 9.43 -2.63 -4.51
N ALA A 141 9.46 -2.82 -3.19
CA ALA A 141 10.20 -1.92 -2.28
C ALA A 141 11.71 -1.91 -2.59
N ILE A 142 12.32 -3.08 -2.86
CA ILE A 142 13.72 -3.18 -3.32
C ILE A 142 13.90 -2.41 -4.63
N SER A 143 12.97 -2.53 -5.58
CA SER A 143 13.00 -1.80 -6.84
C SER A 143 12.93 -0.27 -6.67
N GLU A 144 12.17 0.22 -5.69
CA GLU A 144 12.13 1.63 -5.34
C GLU A 144 13.44 2.11 -4.71
N ILE A 145 14.02 1.32 -3.81
CA ILE A 145 15.33 1.58 -3.19
C ILE A 145 16.43 1.68 -4.27
N ILE A 146 16.46 0.73 -5.22
CA ILE A 146 17.43 0.74 -6.32
C ILE A 146 17.27 2.03 -7.15
N LYS A 147 16.02 2.43 -7.47
CA LYS A 147 15.77 3.69 -8.20
C LYS A 147 16.21 4.93 -7.42
N SER A 148 15.99 4.97 -6.10
CA SER A 148 16.35 6.13 -5.27
C SER A 148 17.85 6.25 -5.04
N GLU A 149 18.54 5.14 -4.78
CA GLU A 149 19.97 5.14 -4.49
C GLU A 149 20.81 5.32 -5.78
N LEU A 150 20.41 4.70 -6.90
CA LEU A 150 21.08 4.95 -8.20
C LEU A 150 20.91 6.40 -8.69
N LYS A 151 19.78 7.05 -8.40
CA LYS A 151 19.59 8.48 -8.72
C LYS A 151 20.44 9.41 -7.84
N LYS A 152 20.77 9.00 -6.61
CA LYS A 152 21.61 9.79 -5.71
C LYS A 152 23.10 9.68 -6.03
N GLY A 153 23.56 8.52 -6.52
CA GLY A 153 24.94 8.32 -6.95
C GLY A 153 25.29 8.90 -8.34
N ALA A 154 24.31 9.45 -9.07
CA ALA A 154 24.51 10.08 -10.38
C ALA A 154 24.69 11.61 -10.33
N LYS A 155 24.84 12.18 -9.12
CA LYS A 155 25.22 13.57 -8.89
C LYS A 155 26.60 13.64 -8.27
#